data_AF-A0A316Q0K0-F1
#
_entry.id   AF-A0A316Q0K0-F1
#
_cell.length_a   1.000
_cell.length_b   1.000
_cell.length_c   1.000
_cell.angle_alpha   90.00
_cell.angle_beta   90.00
_cell.angle_gamma   90.00
#
_symmetry.space_group_name_H-M   'P 1'
#
loop_
_entity.id
_entity.type
_entity.pdbx_description
1 polymer ?
#
loop_
_entity_poly.entity_id
_entity_poly.type
_entity_poly.pdbx_seq_one_letter_code
_entity_poly.pdbx_strand_id
1 'polypeptide(L)'
;MRSLSGILVAMGITPNYVAYKYLGLAIVTAYHDMSLLTKIIKGIYPSVAEACGVSAESIESSIRRSICDGWNGEGRATMEHLMNRTLLDPPSNGQIISAIVLYMKEHMIPPYFPL
;
A
#
# COMPACT_ATOMS: atom_id res chain seq x y z
N MET A 1 0.93 3.88 14.96
CA MET A 1 0.42 2.65 14.30
C MET A 1 1.49 1.57 14.49
N ARG A 2 1.15 0.31 14.80
CA ARG A 2 2.17 -0.70 15.22
C ARG A 2 2.43 -1.85 14.23
N SER A 3 1.69 -1.95 13.14
CA SER A 3 1.84 -3.02 12.14
C SER A 3 1.35 -2.57 10.77
N LEU A 4 1.80 -3.27 9.70
CA LEU A 4 1.31 -3.03 8.34
C LEU A 4 -0.22 -3.17 8.24
N SER A 5 -0.79 -4.25 8.81
CA SER A 5 -2.24 -4.45 8.86
C SER A 5 -2.97 -3.29 9.54
N GLY A 6 -2.43 -2.81 10.67
CA GLY A 6 -2.99 -1.68 11.39
C GLY A 6 -2.92 -0.38 10.57
N ILE A 7 -1.88 -0.22 9.75
CA ILE A 7 -1.76 0.91 8.83
C ILE A 7 -2.85 0.85 7.75
N LEU A 8 -3.01 -0.30 7.09
CA LEU A 8 -4.01 -0.45 6.04
C LEU A 8 -5.45 -0.27 6.56
N VAL A 9 -5.77 -0.85 7.71
CA VAL A 9 -7.10 -0.69 8.34
C VAL A 9 -7.38 0.78 8.68
N ALA A 10 -6.40 1.49 9.23
CA ALA A 10 -6.54 2.91 9.53
C ALA A 10 -6.61 3.81 8.27
N MET A 11 -6.22 3.29 7.11
CA MET A 11 -6.47 3.93 5.80
C MET A 11 -7.85 3.58 5.22
N GLY A 12 -8.68 2.80 5.92
CA GLY A 12 -9.96 2.30 5.43
C GLY A 12 -9.85 1.10 4.48
N ILE A 13 -8.66 0.50 4.35
CA ILE A 13 -8.41 -0.69 3.52
C ILE A 13 -8.43 -1.91 4.43
N THR A 14 -9.58 -2.55 4.54
CA THR A 14 -9.83 -3.68 5.45
C THR A 14 -9.70 -5.06 4.77
N PRO A 15 -9.49 -6.16 5.54
CA PRO A 15 -9.22 -7.50 4.98
C PRO A 15 -10.30 -8.09 4.05
N ASN A 16 -11.53 -7.60 4.11
CA ASN A 16 -12.62 -8.00 3.21
C ASN A 16 -12.44 -7.48 1.77
N TYR A 17 -11.52 -6.55 1.52
CA TYR A 17 -11.19 -6.07 0.19
C TYR A 17 -9.98 -6.80 -0.38
N VAL A 18 -10.06 -7.25 -1.62
CA VAL A 18 -8.93 -7.91 -2.30
C VAL A 18 -7.68 -7.02 -2.36
N ALA A 19 -7.88 -5.70 -2.43
CA ALA A 19 -6.81 -4.72 -2.41
C ALA A 19 -5.98 -4.73 -1.12
N TYR A 20 -6.53 -5.19 0.01
CA TYR A 20 -5.78 -5.38 1.25
C TYR A 20 -4.64 -6.37 1.04
N LYS A 21 -4.93 -7.52 0.43
CA LYS A 21 -3.93 -8.53 0.08
C LYS A 21 -2.91 -7.99 -0.92
N TYR A 22 -3.39 -7.34 -1.98
CA TYR A 22 -2.52 -6.82 -3.06
C TYR A 22 -1.56 -5.74 -2.56
N LEU A 23 -2.08 -4.77 -1.81
CA LEU A 23 -1.29 -3.67 -1.27
C LEU A 23 -0.32 -4.17 -0.19
N GLY A 24 -0.76 -5.09 0.67
CA GLY A 24 0.11 -5.74 1.66
C GLY A 24 1.31 -6.44 1.02
N LEU A 25 1.06 -7.28 0.01
CA LEU A 25 2.13 -7.95 -0.75
C LEU A 25 3.05 -6.95 -1.46
N ALA A 26 2.49 -5.92 -2.11
CA ALA A 26 3.27 -4.89 -2.77
C ALA A 26 4.23 -4.17 -1.80
N ILE A 27 3.76 -3.85 -0.59
CA ILE A 27 4.56 -3.19 0.45
C ILE A 27 5.62 -4.13 1.00
N VAL A 28 5.29 -5.39 1.28
CA VAL A 28 6.26 -6.40 1.74
C VAL A 28 7.37 -6.61 0.71
N THR A 29 7.02 -6.72 -0.58
CA THR A 29 7.99 -6.83 -1.68
C THR A 29 8.91 -5.60 -1.73
N ALA A 30 8.35 -4.39 -1.70
CA ALA A 30 9.13 -3.15 -1.71
C ALA A 30 9.96 -2.93 -0.43
N TYR A 31 9.51 -3.45 0.71
CA TYR A 31 10.25 -3.36 1.97
C TYR A 31 11.54 -4.18 1.94
N HIS A 32 11.51 -5.35 1.29
CA HIS A 32 12.69 -6.20 1.11
C HIS A 32 13.63 -5.67 0.04
N ASP A 33 13.10 -5.12 -1.06
CA ASP A 33 13.89 -4.50 -2.12
C ASP A 33 13.35 -3.10 -2.46
N MET A 34 13.94 -2.08 -1.85
CA MET A 34 13.55 -0.68 -2.05
C MET A 34 13.86 -0.16 -3.46
N SER A 35 14.74 -0.82 -4.22
CA SER A 35 15.02 -0.41 -5.60
C SER A 35 13.78 -0.50 -6.49
N LEU A 36 12.82 -1.37 -6.10
CA LEU A 36 11.55 -1.58 -6.79
C LEU A 36 10.56 -0.42 -6.65
N LEU A 37 10.76 0.51 -5.71
CA LEU A 37 9.91 1.70 -5.57
C LEU A 37 9.94 2.59 -6.82
N THR A 38 11.04 2.55 -7.58
CA THR A 38 11.16 3.24 -8.88
C THR A 38 10.61 2.41 -10.06
N LYS A 39 10.23 1.16 -9.82
CA LYS A 39 9.83 0.16 -10.83
C LYS A 39 8.51 -0.50 -10.48
N ILE A 40 7.54 0.25 -9.94
CA ILE A 40 6.27 -0.32 -9.45
C ILE A 40 5.53 -1.09 -10.56
N ILE A 41 5.34 -0.47 -11.72
CA ILE A 41 4.61 -1.04 -12.85
C ILE A 41 5.33 -2.27 -13.44
N LYS A 42 6.66 -2.24 -13.49
CA LYS A 42 7.47 -3.27 -14.17
C LYS A 42 8.13 -4.27 -13.22
N GLY A 43 7.96 -4.12 -11.91
CA GLY A 43 8.62 -4.92 -10.88
C GLY A 43 7.64 -5.40 -9.82
N ILE A 44 7.09 -4.47 -9.02
CA ILE A 44 6.18 -4.82 -7.92
C ILE A 44 4.90 -5.47 -8.46
N TYR A 45 4.19 -4.81 -9.38
CA TYR A 45 2.90 -5.32 -9.84
C TYR A 45 3.00 -6.69 -10.55
N PRO A 46 3.97 -6.96 -11.44
CA PRO A 46 4.14 -8.30 -12.01
C PRO A 46 4.38 -9.38 -10.94
N SER A 47 5.23 -9.10 -9.95
CA SER A 47 5.52 -10.05 -8.87
C SER A 47 4.29 -10.36 -8.00
N VAL A 48 3.51 -9.33 -7.65
CA VAL A 48 2.27 -9.50 -6.88
C VAL A 48 1.19 -10.19 -7.72
N ALA A 49 1.09 -9.84 -8.99
CA ALA A 49 0.15 -10.43 -9.94
C ALA A 49 0.37 -11.95 -10.08
N GLU A 50 1.62 -12.37 -10.21
CA GLU A 50 2.01 -13.79 -10.24
C GLU A 50 1.61 -14.52 -8.96
N ALA A 51 1.92 -13.94 -7.78
CA ALA A 51 1.57 -14.53 -6.49
C ALA A 51 0.05 -14.63 -6.24
N CYS A 52 -0.74 -13.75 -6.87
CA CYS A 52 -2.19 -13.70 -6.72
C CYS A 52 -2.96 -14.38 -7.85
N GLY A 53 -2.30 -14.81 -8.93
CA GLY A 53 -2.96 -15.40 -10.10
C GLY A 53 -3.86 -14.42 -10.87
N VAL A 54 -3.50 -13.14 -10.92
CA VAL A 54 -4.27 -12.08 -11.60
C VAL A 54 -3.37 -11.22 -12.49
N SER A 55 -3.93 -10.26 -13.24
CA SER A 55 -3.13 -9.34 -14.05
C SER A 55 -2.55 -8.17 -13.22
N ALA A 56 -1.40 -7.63 -13.64
CA ALA A 56 -0.81 -6.45 -13.03
C ALA A 56 -1.73 -5.22 -13.07
N GLU A 57 -2.57 -5.10 -14.09
CA GLU A 57 -3.61 -4.07 -14.20
C GLU A 57 -4.73 -4.25 -13.17
N SER A 58 -5.12 -5.50 -12.89
CA SER A 58 -6.07 -5.80 -11.81
C SER A 58 -5.52 -5.39 -10.44
N ILE A 59 -4.22 -5.64 -10.20
CA ILE A 59 -3.52 -5.17 -8.98
C ILE A 59 -3.58 -3.64 -8.89
N GLU A 60 -3.12 -2.93 -9.93
CA GLU A 60 -3.06 -1.47 -9.94
C GLU A 60 -4.43 -0.84 -9.71
N SER A 61 -5.43 -1.25 -10.48
CA SER A 61 -6.77 -0.68 -10.43
C SER A 61 -7.50 -0.98 -9.12
N SER A 62 -7.26 -2.16 -8.52
CA SER A 62 -7.85 -2.51 -7.22
C SER A 62 -7.23 -1.70 -6.09
N ILE A 63 -5.90 -1.55 -6.08
CA ILE A 63 -5.20 -0.70 -5.11
C ILE A 63 -5.65 0.76 -5.28
N ARG A 64 -5.73 1.26 -6.51
CA ARG A 64 -6.16 2.64 -6.81
C ARG A 64 -7.54 2.93 -6.26
N ARG A 65 -8.51 2.05 -6.57
CA ARG A 65 -9.89 2.19 -6.10
C ARG A 65 -9.95 2.22 -4.57
N SER A 66 -9.27 1.29 -3.90
CA SER A 66 -9.28 1.26 -2.44
C SER A 66 -8.59 2.46 -1.78
N ILE A 67 -7.55 3.04 -2.40
CA ILE A 67 -6.97 4.30 -1.92
C ILE A 67 -7.96 5.45 -2.09
N CYS A 68 -8.64 5.55 -3.23
CA CYS A 68 -9.67 6.58 -3.45
C CYS A 68 -10.84 6.43 -2.47
N ASP A 69 -11.31 5.20 -2.24
CA ASP A 69 -12.40 4.91 -1.30
C ASP A 69 -11.98 5.27 0.14
N GLY A 70 -10.78 4.85 0.56
CA GLY A 70 -10.21 5.18 1.87
C GLY A 70 -10.00 6.69 2.06
N TRP A 71 -9.58 7.39 1.00
CA TRP A 71 -9.42 8.85 1.00
C TRP A 71 -10.76 9.58 1.19
N ASN A 72 -11.81 9.12 0.51
CA ASN A 72 -13.15 9.71 0.62
C ASN A 72 -13.87 9.30 1.92
N GLY A 73 -13.37 8.26 2.61
CA GLY A 73 -13.81 7.84 3.93
C GLY A 73 -12.94 8.42 5.06
N GLU A 74 -12.67 7.60 6.07
CA GLU A 74 -11.94 8.01 7.28
C GLU A 74 -10.40 7.91 7.15
N GLY A 75 -9.90 7.38 6.02
CA GLY A 75 -8.47 7.10 5.81
C GLY A 75 -7.61 8.32 5.49
N ARG A 76 -8.22 9.47 5.17
CA ARG A 76 -7.49 10.69 4.76
C ARG A 76 -6.45 11.13 5.79
N ALA A 77 -6.83 11.24 7.06
CA ALA A 77 -5.92 11.71 8.12
C ALA A 77 -4.70 10.78 8.25
N THR A 78 -4.90 9.47 8.10
CA THR A 78 -3.82 8.48 8.09
C THR A 78 -2.89 8.68 6.89
N MET A 79 -3.43 8.88 5.69
CA MET A 79 -2.63 9.09 4.48
C MET A 79 -1.81 10.39 4.55
N GLU A 80 -2.39 11.47 5.05
CA GLU A 80 -1.70 12.75 5.27
C GLU A 80 -0.60 12.63 6.34
N HIS A 81 -0.87 11.87 7.42
CA HIS A 81 0.13 11.56 8.45
C HIS A 81 1.32 10.79 7.88
N LEU A 82 1.07 9.74 7.08
CA LEU A 82 2.12 8.96 6.42
C LEU A 82 2.99 9.79 5.47
N MET A 83 2.43 10.85 4.86
CA MET A 83 3.16 11.72 3.92
C MET A 83 3.70 13.01 4.55
N ASN A 84 3.45 13.21 5.85
CA ASN A 84 3.81 14.41 6.60
C ASN A 84 3.38 15.73 5.90
N ARG A 85 2.20 15.72 5.26
CA ARG A 85 1.62 16.89 4.58
C ARG A 85 0.12 16.74 4.36
N THR A 86 -0.58 17.87 4.27
CA THR A 86 -1.95 17.91 3.74
C THR A 86 -1.95 17.56 2.26
N LEU A 87 -2.92 16.77 1.83
CA LEU A 87 -3.11 16.39 0.44
C LEU A 87 -4.42 17.00 -0.06
N LEU A 88 -4.41 17.48 -1.31
CA LEU A 88 -5.63 18.01 -1.95
C LEU A 88 -6.44 16.90 -2.62
N ASP A 89 -5.74 15.87 -3.09
CA ASP A 89 -6.27 14.75 -3.86
C ASP A 89 -5.77 13.41 -3.28
N PRO A 90 -6.48 12.28 -3.55
CA PRO A 90 -6.01 10.96 -3.16
C PRO A 90 -4.58 10.71 -3.69
N PRO A 91 -3.67 10.21 -2.84
CA PRO A 91 -2.32 9.88 -3.28
C PRO A 91 -2.32 8.74 -4.32
N SER A 92 -1.26 8.70 -5.13
CA SER A 92 -1.06 7.59 -6.06
C SER A 92 -0.68 6.30 -5.32
N ASN A 93 -0.93 5.15 -5.95
CA ASN A 93 -0.52 3.84 -5.43
C ASN A 93 0.96 3.84 -5.06
N GLY A 94 1.80 4.42 -5.92
CA GLY A 94 3.24 4.47 -5.66
C GLY A 94 3.61 5.36 -4.49
N GLN A 95 2.93 6.49 -4.32
CA GLN A 95 3.15 7.35 -3.16
C GLN A 95 2.75 6.64 -1.87
N ILE A 96 1.62 5.92 -1.85
CA ILE A 96 1.20 5.11 -0.69
C ILE A 96 2.19 4.00 -0.38
N ILE A 97 2.59 3.20 -1.37
CA ILE A 97 3.55 2.10 -1.17
C ILE A 97 4.87 2.67 -0.60
N SER A 98 5.37 3.75 -1.19
CA SER A 98 6.61 4.39 -0.74
C SER A 98 6.50 4.95 0.66
N ALA A 99 5.42 5.67 0.97
CA ALA A 99 5.21 6.28 2.28
C ALA A 99 5.12 5.23 3.39
N ILE A 100 4.39 4.13 3.16
CA ILE A 100 4.26 3.06 4.15
C ILE A 100 5.60 2.33 4.33
N VAL A 101 6.33 2.02 3.25
CA VAL A 101 7.65 1.38 3.35
C VAL A 101 8.61 2.24 4.16
N LEU A 102 8.67 3.55 3.88
CA LEU A 102 9.52 4.48 4.61
C LEU A 102 9.13 4.56 6.10
N TYR A 103 7.83 4.73 6.38
CA TYR A 103 7.31 4.74 7.74
C TYR A 103 7.68 3.46 8.51
N MET A 104 7.50 2.29 7.88
CA MET A 104 7.84 1.02 8.50
C MET A 104 9.34 0.90 8.79
N LYS A 105 10.21 1.34 7.87
CA LYS A 105 11.67 1.33 8.06
C LYS A 105 12.07 2.26 9.20
N GLU A 106 11.54 3.48 9.24
CA GLU A 106 11.82 4.48 10.28
C GLU A 106 11.41 4.01 11.67
N HIS A 107 10.26 3.35 11.77
CA HIS A 107 9.72 2.85 13.04
C HIS A 107 10.10 1.39 13.35
N MET A 108 11.01 0.79 12.57
CA MET A 108 11.44 -0.62 12.72
C MET A 108 10.27 -1.61 12.77
N ILE A 109 9.20 -1.34 12.01
CA ILE A 109 8.04 -2.22 11.90
C ILE A 109 8.41 -3.36 10.94
N PRO A 110 8.42 -4.63 11.40
CA PRO A 110 8.75 -5.75 10.54
C PRO A 110 7.70 -5.91 9.42
N PRO A 111 8.08 -6.43 8.25
CA PRO A 111 7.18 -6.65 7.12
C PRO A 111 6.30 -7.89 7.31
N TYR A 112 5.87 -8.17 8.54
CA TYR A 112 4.92 -9.24 8.82
C TYR A 112 3.54 -8.81 8.34
N PHE A 113 2.96 -9.63 7.45
CA PHE A 113 1.63 -9.43 6.92
C PHE A 113 0.87 -10.76 6.95
N PRO A 114 -0.15 -10.90 7.83
CA PRO A 114 -0.97 -12.10 7.84
C PRO A 114 -1.83 -12.12 6.57
N LEU A 115 -1.64 -13.17 5.76
CA LEU A 115 -2.49 -13.49 4.60
C LEU A 115 -3.67 -14.36 5.01
#